data_AF-A0A5C6AYH5-F1
#
_entry.id   AF-A0A5C6AYH5-F1
#
_cell.length_a   1.000
_cell.length_b   1.000
_cell.length_c   1.000
_cell.angle_alpha   90.00
_cell.angle_beta   90.00
_cell.angle_gamma   90.00
#
_symmetry.space_group_name_H-M   'P 1'
#
loop_
_entity.id
_entity.type
_entity.pdbx_description
1 polymer ?
#
loop_
_entity_poly.entity_id
_entity_poly.type
_entity_poly.pdbx_seq_one_letter_code
_entity_poly.pdbx_strand_id
1 'polypeptide(L)' 'MTRCAIYTRKSTNEGLEQEFNSLDAQRESAEAFIASHRHEG' A
#
# COMPACT_ATOMS: atom_id res chain seq x y z
N MET A 1 16.74 5.41 10.15
CA MET A 1 15.86 4.89 9.08
C MET A 1 15.40 3.49 9.46
N THR A 2 14.13 3.35 9.83
CA THR A 2 13.54 2.05 10.17
C THR A 2 13.32 1.24 8.89
N ARG A 3 13.65 -0.05 8.91
CA ARG A 3 13.37 -0.94 7.78
C ARG A 3 11.88 -1.31 7.81
N CYS A 4 11.18 -1.06 6.70
CA CYS A 4 9.76 -1.38 6.53
C CYS A 4 9.59 -2.37 5.39
N ALA A 5 8.61 -3.28 5.52
CA ALA A 5 8.19 -4.19 4.46
C ALA A 5 6.74 -3.87 4.08
N ILE A 6 6.42 -3.99 2.79
CA ILE A 6 5.06 -3.80 2.25
C ILE A 6 4.52 -5.16 1.84
N TYR A 7 3.31 -5.48 2.29
CA TYR A 7 2.57 -6.68 1.91
C TYR A 7 1.18 -6.29 1.41
N THR A 8 0.82 -6.76 0.21
CA THR A 8 -0.48 -6.51 -0.40
C THR A 8 -1.17 -7.83 -0.74
N ARG A 9 -2.51 -7.83 -0.67
CA ARG A 9 -3.36 -8.96 -1.07
C ARG A 9 -4.72 -8.44 -1.55
N LYS A 10 -5.25 -9.04 -2.62
CA LYS A 10 -6.60 -8.74 -3.11
C LYS A 10 -7.59 -9.65 -2.37
N SER A 11 -8.66 -9.08 -1.86
CA SER A 11 -9.77 -9.88 -1.31
C SER A 11 -10.55 -10.56 -2.45
N THR A 12 -11.43 -11.50 -2.15
CA THR A 12 -12.17 -12.32 -3.13
C THR A 12 -13.68 -12.10 -3.11
N ASN A 13 -14.15 -10.95 -2.64
CA ASN A 13 -15.58 -10.60 -2.56
C ASN A 13 -16.08 -9.85 -3.82
N GLU A 14 -17.40 -9.86 -4.03
CA GLU A 14 -18.06 -9.01 -5.02
C GLU A 14 -17.82 -7.51 -4.74
N GLY A 15 -17.63 -6.73 -5.80
CA GLY A 15 -17.41 -5.27 -5.71
C GLY A 15 -15.94 -4.82 -5.69
N LEU A 16 -14.97 -5.73 -5.85
CA LEU A 16 -13.53 -5.44 -5.79
C LEU A 16 -12.88 -5.04 -7.12
N GLU A 17 -13.65 -4.81 -8.17
CA GLU A 17 -13.13 -4.49 -9.51
C GLU A 17 -12.76 -3.01 -9.69
N GLN A 18 -12.74 -2.24 -8.60
CA GLN A 18 -12.27 -0.86 -8.61
C GLN A 18 -10.73 -0.80 -8.66
N GLU A 19 -10.19 0.19 -9.38
CA GLU A 19 -8.75 0.40 -9.52
C GLU A 19 -8.02 0.57 -8.18
N PHE A 20 -8.66 1.21 -7.20
CA PHE A 20 -8.16 1.35 -5.83
C PHE A 20 -7.93 0.00 -5.11
N ASN A 21 -8.66 -1.04 -5.53
CA ASN A 21 -8.52 -2.38 -4.97
C ASN A 21 -7.43 -3.22 -5.68
N SER A 22 -6.76 -2.65 -6.69
CA SER A 22 -5.60 -3.29 -7.31
C SER A 22 -4.43 -3.40 -6.33
N LEU A 23 -3.58 -4.42 -6.54
CA LEU A 23 -2.39 -4.61 -5.71
C LEU A 23 -1.39 -3.47 -5.90
N ASP A 24 -1.33 -2.90 -7.11
CA ASP A 24 -0.43 -1.80 -7.44
C ASP A 24 -0.85 -0.53 -6.72
N ALA A 25 -2.14 -0.15 -6.75
CA ALA A 25 -2.64 1.01 -6.02
C ALA A 25 -2.42 0.88 -4.50
N GLN A 26 -2.62 -0.32 -3.94
CA GLN A 26 -2.33 -0.58 -2.53
C GLN A 26 -0.83 -0.42 -2.21
N ARG A 27 0.04 -0.88 -3.11
CA ARG A 27 1.50 -0.79 -2.93
C ARG A 27 1.96 0.67 -3.02
N GLU A 28 1.52 1.41 -4.02
CA GLU A 28 1.88 2.81 -4.22
C GLU A 28 1.48 3.68 -3.03
N SER A 29 0.27 3.46 -2.50
CA SER A 29 -0.19 4.13 -1.27
C SER A 29 0.72 3.85 -0.07
N ALA A 30 1.12 2.58 0.13
CA ALA A 30 2.03 2.20 1.21
C ALA A 30 3.45 2.79 1.03
N GLU A 31 3.95 2.87 -0.19
CA GLU A 31 5.25 3.50 -0.50
C GLU A 31 5.22 5.00 -0.20
N ALA A 32 4.15 5.70 -0.58
CA ALA A 32 3.96 7.12 -0.30
C ALA A 32 3.90 7.40 1.22
N PHE A 33 3.21 6.55 1.98
CA PHE A 33 3.17 6.65 3.44
C PHE A 33 4.56 6.47 4.08
N ILE A 34 5.32 5.46 3.65
CA ILE A 34 6.68 5.24 4.17
C ILE A 34 7.59 6.42 3.81
N ALA A 35 7.45 6.97 2.60
CA ALA A 35 8.21 8.13 2.16
C ALA A 35 7.92 9.38 2.99
N SER A 36 6.65 9.62 3.36
CA SER A 36 6.27 10.80 4.16
C SER A 36 6.83 10.77 5.59
N HIS A 37 7.05 9.58 6.16
CA HIS A 37 7.56 9.41 7.52
C HIS A 37 9.09 9.28 7.58
N ARG A 38 9.80 9.52 6.47
CA ARG A 38 11.26 9.34 6.38
C ARG A 38 12.07 10.25 7.32
N HIS A 39 11.50 11.38 7.74
CA HIS A 39 12.14 12.41 8.56
C HIS A 39 11.66 12.47 10.02
N GLU A 40 10.69 11.62 10.41
CA GLU A 40 10.12 11.61 11.76
C GLU A 40 10.88 10.69 12.75
N GLY A 41 12.16 10.38 12.46
CA GLY A 41 12.97 9.44 13.24
C GLY A 41 14.08 10.09 14.04
#